data_AF-A0A672IFI2-F1
#
_entry.id   AF-A0A672IFI2-F1
#
_cell.length_a   1.000
_cell.length_b   1.000
_cell.length_c   1.000
_cell.angle_alpha   90.00
_cell.angle_beta   90.00
_cell.angle_gamma   90.00
#
_symmetry.space_group_name_H-M   'P 1'
#
loop_
_entity.id
_entity.type
_entity.pdbx_description
1 polymer ?
#
loop_
_entity_poly.entity_id
_entity_poly.type
_entity_poly.pdbx_seq_one_letter_code
_entity_poly.pdbx_strand_id
1 'polypeptide(L)'
;MAVNVYSTSMTNENLSRHDMLAWVNDSLQLTYTKIEQLCTGAAYCQFMDMLFPGCILLKKVKFNAKLEHEYIHNFKVLQAAFKRMSVDKIIPVEKLVKGKFQDNFEFLQWFKKFFDANYDGKEYDPLLSRQGQEGTPPPPQLAPMRTSPTAPKSVPTPQRQIATRRNPPMTRNGGDAEIIELHQQVLDMKLTIDGLEKERDFYFGKLRDIELICQENENDNNPVLSKIIDILYATEEGFAPPEDDDIDEGARGDSEEF
;
A
#
# COMPACT_ATOMS: atom_id res chain seq x y z
N MET A 1 -2.47 -17.63 24.06
CA MET A 1 -1.31 -17.19 23.25
C MET A 1 -1.78 -17.08 21.81
N ALA A 2 -1.29 -16.10 21.06
CA ALA A 2 -1.62 -15.97 19.64
C ALA A 2 -0.78 -16.94 18.78
N VAL A 3 -1.33 -17.34 17.65
CA VAL A 3 -0.62 -18.03 16.56
C VAL A 3 0.16 -16.97 15.78
N ASN A 4 1.49 -17.12 15.72
CA ASN A 4 2.34 -16.22 14.95
C ASN A 4 2.36 -16.60 13.46
N VAL A 5 2.51 -15.61 12.59
CA VAL A 5 2.59 -15.79 11.14
C VAL A 5 3.81 -15.09 10.57
N TYR A 6 4.44 -15.72 9.58
CA TYR A 6 5.64 -15.22 8.92
C TYR A 6 5.39 -15.14 7.42
N SER A 7 5.92 -14.09 6.78
CA SER A 7 5.91 -14.00 5.32
C SER A 7 6.84 -15.06 4.76
N THR A 8 6.28 -16.10 4.16
CA THR A 8 6.99 -17.07 3.32
C THR A 8 6.47 -16.93 1.90
N SER A 9 7.37 -17.07 0.91
CA SER A 9 7.07 -16.85 -0.51
C SER A 9 5.99 -17.77 -1.10
N MET A 10 5.46 -18.74 -0.32
CA MET A 10 4.44 -19.70 -0.74
C MET A 10 3.00 -19.31 -0.36
N THR A 11 2.74 -18.13 0.22
CA THR A 11 1.37 -17.71 0.60
C THR A 11 0.81 -16.67 -0.39
N ASN A 12 0.34 -17.17 -1.53
CA ASN A 12 -0.03 -16.40 -2.73
C ASN A 12 -1.44 -15.75 -2.73
N GLU A 13 -1.98 -15.39 -1.57
CA GLU A 13 -3.25 -14.63 -1.50
C GLU A 13 -3.01 -13.24 -0.91
N ASN A 14 -2.34 -12.38 -1.69
CA ASN A 14 -2.21 -10.97 -1.32
C ASN A 14 -3.45 -10.20 -1.82
N LEU A 15 -4.31 -9.78 -0.89
CA LEU A 15 -5.46 -8.93 -1.19
C LEU A 15 -5.02 -7.60 -1.83
N SER A 16 -5.84 -7.10 -2.75
CA SER A 16 -5.62 -5.77 -3.34
C SER A 16 -5.78 -4.67 -2.30
N ARG A 17 -5.28 -3.46 -2.59
CA ARG A 17 -5.49 -2.28 -1.75
C ARG A 17 -6.97 -2.03 -1.45
N HIS A 18 -7.84 -2.19 -2.44
CA HIS A 18 -9.27 -1.93 -2.30
C HIS A 18 -9.93 -2.98 -1.40
N ASP A 19 -9.61 -4.25 -1.61
CA ASP A 19 -10.18 -5.34 -0.81
C ASP A 19 -9.71 -5.26 0.64
N MET A 20 -8.46 -4.86 0.86
CA MET A 20 -7.92 -4.69 2.21
C MET A 20 -8.59 -3.53 2.95
N LEU A 21 -8.87 -2.41 2.26
CA LEU A 21 -9.65 -1.31 2.85
C LEU A 21 -11.09 -1.71 3.13
N ALA A 22 -11.74 -2.40 2.19
CA ALA A 22 -13.09 -2.92 2.37
C ALA A 22 -13.15 -3.83 3.60
N TRP A 23 -12.22 -4.78 3.73
CA TRP A 23 -12.12 -5.65 4.89
C TRP A 23 -12.02 -4.88 6.21
N VAL A 24 -11.14 -3.87 6.30
CA VAL A 24 -11.00 -3.06 7.51
C VAL A 24 -12.30 -2.31 7.83
N ASN A 25 -12.91 -1.69 6.82
CA ASN A 25 -14.12 -0.91 6.98
C ASN A 25 -15.31 -1.77 7.38
N ASP A 26 -15.49 -2.92 6.74
CA ASP A 26 -16.60 -3.84 7.02
C ASP A 26 -16.45 -4.48 8.40
N SER A 27 -15.23 -4.90 8.76
CA SER A 27 -14.97 -5.55 10.06
C SER A 27 -15.17 -4.61 11.25
N LEU A 28 -14.78 -3.34 11.10
CA LEU A 28 -14.78 -2.38 12.20
C LEU A 28 -15.83 -1.27 12.04
N GLN A 29 -16.68 -1.31 11.02
CA GLN A 29 -17.62 -0.25 10.68
C GLN A 29 -16.93 1.12 10.64
N LEU A 30 -15.90 1.22 9.79
CA LEU A 30 -15.11 2.42 9.53
C LEU A 30 -15.37 2.94 8.12
N THR A 31 -14.87 4.14 7.81
CA THR A 31 -15.00 4.79 6.50
C THR A 31 -13.64 5.26 5.97
N TYR A 32 -12.60 4.45 6.15
CA TYR A 32 -11.28 4.75 5.59
C TYR A 32 -11.31 4.68 4.06
N THR A 33 -10.73 5.69 3.42
CA THR A 33 -10.56 5.80 1.98
C THR A 33 -9.12 5.56 1.54
N LYS A 34 -8.18 5.58 2.49
CA LYS A 34 -6.74 5.44 2.27
C LYS A 34 -6.13 4.52 3.32
N ILE A 35 -5.20 3.66 2.91
CA ILE A 35 -4.48 2.72 3.80
C ILE A 35 -3.69 3.49 4.87
N GLU A 36 -3.17 4.65 4.51
CA GLU A 36 -2.42 5.56 5.35
C GLU A 36 -3.20 5.98 6.60
N GLN A 37 -4.54 5.93 6.59
CA GLN A 37 -5.35 6.24 7.77
C GLN A 37 -5.18 5.21 8.91
N LEU A 38 -4.67 4.01 8.61
CA LEU A 38 -4.29 3.02 9.63
C LEU A 38 -3.08 3.46 10.47
N CYS A 39 -2.36 4.51 10.05
CA CYS A 39 -1.23 5.08 10.80
C CYS A 39 -1.61 5.57 12.20
N THR A 40 -2.90 5.76 12.48
CA THR A 40 -3.39 6.15 13.81
C THR A 40 -3.21 5.05 14.85
N GLY A 41 -3.04 3.79 14.44
CA GLY A 41 -2.91 2.62 15.31
C GLY A 41 -4.22 2.18 15.99
N ALA A 42 -5.31 2.97 15.89
CA ALA A 42 -6.55 2.71 16.62
C ALA A 42 -7.29 1.46 16.09
N ALA A 43 -7.36 1.29 14.78
CA ALA A 43 -7.99 0.12 14.15
C ALA A 43 -7.29 -1.19 14.55
N TYR A 44 -5.95 -1.22 14.57
CA TYR A 44 -5.19 -2.39 15.02
C TYR A 44 -5.44 -2.72 16.50
N CYS A 45 -5.57 -1.71 17.36
CA CYS A 45 -5.94 -1.92 18.76
C CYS A 45 -7.33 -2.56 18.88
N GLN A 46 -8.28 -2.14 18.03
CA GLN A 46 -9.63 -2.68 18.03
C GLN A 46 -9.68 -4.10 17.47
N PHE A 47 -8.93 -4.41 16.42
CA PHE A 47 -8.79 -5.78 15.93
C PHE A 47 -8.20 -6.70 16.99
N MET A 48 -7.21 -6.24 17.77
CA MET A 48 -6.66 -7.03 18.87
C MET A 48 -7.68 -7.31 19.97
N ASP A 49 -8.57 -6.35 20.27
CA ASP A 49 -9.70 -6.56 21.18
C ASP A 49 -10.70 -7.59 20.63
N MET A 50 -10.98 -7.53 19.33
CA MET A 50 -11.82 -8.51 18.62
C MET A 50 -11.23 -9.93 18.65
N LEU A 51 -9.93 -10.08 18.33
CA LEU A 51 -9.26 -11.37 18.35
C LEU A 51 -9.18 -11.93 19.79
N PHE A 52 -8.72 -11.09 20.73
CA PHE A 52 -8.41 -11.49 22.09
C PHE A 52 -9.03 -10.53 23.11
N PRO A 53 -10.30 -10.76 23.50
CA PRO A 53 -11.00 -9.90 24.46
C PRO A 53 -10.20 -9.70 25.76
N GLY A 54 -10.06 -8.44 26.19
CA GLY A 54 -9.30 -8.07 27.38
C GLY A 54 -7.77 -7.98 27.20
N CYS A 55 -7.22 -8.25 26.02
CA CYS A 55 -5.80 -8.04 25.76
C CYS A 55 -5.43 -6.55 25.60
N ILE A 56 -6.37 -5.74 25.12
CA ILE A 56 -6.27 -4.29 24.93
C ILE A 56 -7.17 -3.59 25.95
N LEU A 57 -6.71 -2.46 26.50
CA LEU A 57 -7.58 -1.57 27.27
C LEU A 57 -8.12 -0.49 26.34
N LEU A 58 -9.26 -0.76 25.67
CA LEU A 58 -9.84 0.14 24.65
C LEU A 58 -10.09 1.56 25.15
N LYS A 59 -10.39 1.74 26.45
CA LYS A 59 -10.54 3.07 27.07
C LYS A 59 -9.30 3.96 26.97
N LYS A 60 -8.10 3.37 26.76
CA LYS A 60 -6.85 4.11 26.57
C LYS A 60 -6.55 4.41 25.10
N VAL A 61 -7.28 3.82 24.17
CA VAL A 61 -7.08 4.02 22.73
C VAL A 61 -7.73 5.34 22.33
N LYS A 62 -6.99 6.16 21.58
CA LYS A 62 -7.45 7.42 21.03
C LYS A 62 -8.01 7.18 19.63
N PHE A 63 -9.31 6.94 19.51
CA PHE A 63 -9.98 6.69 18.22
C PHE A 63 -10.00 7.92 17.30
N ASN A 64 -10.11 9.11 17.90
CA ASN A 64 -10.12 10.39 17.18
C ASN A 64 -8.74 11.08 17.18
N ALA A 65 -7.66 10.29 17.19
CA ALA A 65 -6.29 10.81 17.15
C ALA A 65 -6.04 11.62 15.87
N LYS A 66 -5.37 12.76 15.99
CA LYS A 66 -5.04 13.65 14.85
C LYS A 66 -3.57 14.03 14.78
N LEU A 67 -2.83 13.82 15.87
CA LEU A 67 -1.42 14.21 15.98
C LEU A 67 -0.54 12.98 16.11
N GLU A 68 0.67 13.05 15.56
CA GLU A 68 1.60 11.91 15.51
C GLU A 68 1.89 11.31 16.89
N HIS A 69 2.04 12.15 17.92
CA HIS A 69 2.30 11.67 19.29
C HIS A 69 1.12 10.86 19.87
N GLU A 70 -0.10 11.07 19.37
CA GLU A 70 -1.28 10.28 19.72
C GLU A 70 -1.28 8.92 19.01
N TYR A 71 -0.78 8.88 17.78
CA TYR A 71 -0.59 7.64 17.03
C TYR A 71 0.45 6.76 17.72
N ILE A 72 1.57 7.35 18.14
CA ILE A 72 2.62 6.68 18.93
C ILE A 72 2.01 6.11 20.22
N HIS A 73 1.15 6.86 20.90
CA HIS A 73 0.45 6.37 22.09
C HIS A 73 -0.40 5.12 21.79
N ASN A 74 -1.21 5.14 20.74
CA ASN A 74 -2.00 3.98 20.32
C ASN A 74 -1.10 2.77 19.98
N PHE A 75 0.00 2.98 19.25
CA PHE A 75 0.93 1.90 18.95
C PHE A 75 1.63 1.34 20.19
N LYS A 76 1.90 2.14 21.22
CA LYS A 76 2.38 1.61 22.52
C LYS A 76 1.34 0.72 23.20
N VAL A 77 0.05 1.07 23.11
CA VAL A 77 -1.04 0.21 23.60
C VAL A 77 -1.07 -1.11 22.82
N LEU A 78 -0.90 -1.06 21.50
CA LEU A 78 -0.83 -2.24 20.63
C LEU A 78 0.39 -3.14 20.95
N GLN A 79 1.58 -2.56 21.11
CA GLN A 79 2.79 -3.30 21.49
C GLN A 79 2.63 -4.03 22.83
N ALA A 80 1.95 -3.41 23.81
CA ALA A 80 1.67 -4.05 25.09
C ALA A 80 0.74 -5.27 24.93
N ALA A 81 -0.23 -5.21 24.02
CA ALA A 81 -1.09 -6.34 23.69
C ALA A 81 -0.33 -7.46 22.95
N PHE A 82 0.53 -7.11 21.98
CA PHE A 82 1.41 -8.07 21.30
C PHE A 82 2.28 -8.83 22.30
N LYS A 83 2.92 -8.11 23.23
CA LYS A 83 3.71 -8.73 24.29
C LYS A 83 2.87 -9.67 25.17
N ARG A 84 1.66 -9.27 25.54
CA ARG A 84 0.75 -10.09 26.37
C ARG A 84 0.32 -11.38 25.68
N MET A 85 0.09 -11.30 24.36
CA MET A 85 -0.34 -12.44 23.55
C MET A 85 0.82 -13.24 22.96
N SER A 86 2.07 -12.85 23.27
CA SER A 86 3.31 -13.42 22.73
C SER A 86 3.38 -13.42 21.20
N VAL A 87 2.97 -12.28 20.62
CA VAL A 87 3.18 -11.97 19.21
C VAL A 87 4.62 -11.49 19.03
N ASP A 88 5.38 -12.14 18.15
CA ASP A 88 6.81 -11.87 17.96
C ASP A 88 7.11 -10.81 16.88
N LYS A 89 6.11 -10.46 16.05
CA LYS A 89 6.22 -9.41 15.05
C LYS A 89 6.57 -8.07 15.69
N ILE A 90 7.69 -7.50 15.25
CA ILE A 90 8.08 -6.14 15.59
C ILE A 90 7.23 -5.15 14.80
N ILE A 91 6.61 -4.21 15.51
CA ILE A 91 5.81 -3.13 14.91
C ILE A 91 6.75 -1.96 14.56
N PRO A 92 6.90 -1.58 13.27
CA PRO A 92 7.77 -0.48 12.86
C PRO A 92 7.11 0.88 13.12
N VAL A 93 6.88 1.22 14.39
CA VAL A 93 6.08 2.38 14.83
C VAL A 93 6.54 3.68 14.17
N GLU A 94 7.84 3.96 14.14
CA GLU A 94 8.40 5.19 13.57
C GLU A 94 8.07 5.38 12.09
N LYS A 95 7.91 4.29 11.34
CA LYS A 95 7.54 4.32 9.93
C LYS A 95 6.02 4.45 9.75
N LEU A 96 5.26 3.66 10.51
CA LEU A 96 3.80 3.62 10.42
C LEU A 96 3.17 4.98 10.73
N VAL A 97 3.59 5.63 11.82
CA VAL A 97 3.00 6.91 12.26
C VAL A 97 3.23 8.06 11.28
N LYS A 98 4.15 7.91 10.32
CA LYS A 98 4.38 8.89 9.24
C LYS A 98 3.29 8.84 8.17
N GLY A 99 2.38 7.88 8.23
CA GLY A 99 1.28 7.78 7.27
C GLY A 99 1.76 7.50 5.84
N LYS A 100 2.89 6.80 5.67
CA LYS A 100 3.36 6.39 4.35
C LYS A 100 2.62 5.14 3.88
N PHE A 101 2.19 5.12 2.62
CA PHE A 101 1.42 4.02 2.04
C PHE A 101 2.16 2.67 2.16
N GLN A 102 3.40 2.60 1.66
CA GLN A 102 4.17 1.35 1.60
C GLN A 102 4.32 0.67 2.97
N ASP A 103 4.79 1.41 3.97
CA ASP A 103 5.00 0.87 5.33
C ASP A 103 3.67 0.42 5.97
N ASN A 104 2.60 1.20 5.80
CA ASN A 104 1.30 0.87 6.35
C ASN A 104 0.66 -0.33 5.63
N PHE A 105 0.83 -0.44 4.32
CA PHE A 105 0.29 -1.54 3.53
C PHE A 105 1.01 -2.85 3.81
N GLU A 106 2.35 -2.83 3.90
CA GLU A 106 3.14 -4.02 4.28
C GLU A 106 2.73 -4.55 5.67
N PHE A 107 2.58 -3.65 6.65
CA PHE A 107 2.16 -4.05 7.99
C PHE A 107 0.72 -4.59 8.00
N LEU A 108 -0.19 -3.97 7.25
CA LEU A 108 -1.57 -4.41 7.12
C LEU A 108 -1.69 -5.79 6.46
N GLN A 109 -0.91 -6.08 5.42
CA GLN A 109 -0.87 -7.41 4.79
C GLN A 109 -0.47 -8.49 5.79
N TRP A 110 0.60 -8.25 6.56
CA TRP A 110 0.97 -9.15 7.63
C TRP A 110 -0.13 -9.27 8.69
N PHE A 111 -0.73 -8.15 9.08
CA PHE A 111 -1.77 -8.12 10.11
C PHE A 111 -3.02 -8.89 9.68
N LYS A 112 -3.40 -8.84 8.40
CA LYS A 112 -4.51 -9.64 7.85
C LYS A 112 -4.24 -11.13 7.96
N LYS A 113 -3.04 -11.59 7.56
CA LYS A 113 -2.63 -13.00 7.73
C LYS A 113 -2.66 -13.41 9.21
N PHE A 114 -2.20 -12.51 10.09
CA PHE A 114 -2.24 -12.73 11.53
C PHE A 114 -3.68 -12.83 12.05
N PHE A 115 -4.57 -11.95 11.58
CA PHE A 115 -5.98 -11.97 11.92
C PHE A 115 -6.64 -13.28 11.50
N ASP A 116 -6.47 -13.70 10.25
CA ASP A 116 -7.06 -14.93 9.71
C ASP A 116 -6.61 -16.19 10.45
N ALA A 117 -5.34 -16.22 10.87
CA ALA A 117 -4.79 -17.34 11.65
C ALA A 117 -5.31 -17.42 13.10
N ASN A 118 -5.91 -16.35 13.62
CA ASN A 118 -6.30 -16.24 15.03
C ASN A 118 -7.80 -16.00 15.25
N TYR A 119 -8.54 -15.60 14.23
CA TYR A 119 -9.96 -15.33 14.35
C TYR A 119 -10.75 -16.64 14.41
N ASP A 120 -11.56 -16.79 15.45
CA ASP A 120 -12.37 -17.98 15.74
C ASP A 120 -13.83 -17.85 15.24
N GLY A 121 -14.15 -16.76 14.53
CA GLY A 121 -15.49 -16.49 14.01
C GLY A 121 -16.47 -15.86 15.00
N LYS A 122 -16.03 -15.44 16.19
CA LYS A 122 -16.91 -14.81 17.19
C LYS A 122 -17.58 -13.54 16.65
N GLU A 123 -18.83 -13.31 17.00
CA GLU A 123 -19.48 -12.03 16.72
C GLU A 123 -18.80 -10.90 17.52
N TYR A 124 -18.64 -9.74 16.86
CA TYR A 124 -18.06 -8.55 17.47
C TYR A 124 -18.82 -7.31 17.05
N ASP A 125 -19.26 -6.50 18.02
CA ASP A 125 -19.86 -5.20 17.75
C ASP A 125 -18.79 -4.09 17.93
N PRO A 126 -18.27 -3.54 16.82
CA PRO A 126 -17.23 -2.53 16.89
C PRO A 126 -17.73 -1.17 17.39
N LEU A 127 -19.02 -0.83 17.22
CA LEU A 127 -19.57 0.44 17.66
C LEU A 127 -19.77 0.46 19.19
N LEU A 128 -20.33 -0.63 19.74
CA LEU A 128 -20.45 -0.78 21.18
C LEU A 128 -19.08 -0.78 21.86
N SER A 129 -18.10 -1.44 21.26
CA SER A 129 -16.73 -1.49 21.78
C SER A 129 -16.04 -0.11 21.79
N ARG A 130 -16.37 0.75 20.82
CA ARG A 130 -15.95 2.17 20.79
C ARG A 130 -16.79 3.09 21.68
N GLN A 131 -17.83 2.59 22.35
CA GLN A 131 -18.80 3.38 23.10
C GLN A 131 -19.44 4.48 22.24
N GLY A 132 -19.69 4.19 20.96
CA GLY A 132 -20.27 5.14 20.01
C GLY A 132 -19.32 6.21 19.47
N GLN A 133 -18.01 6.17 19.79
CA GLN A 133 -17.05 7.04 19.13
C GLN A 133 -16.91 6.65 17.65
N GLU A 134 -16.99 7.66 16.77
CA GLU A 134 -16.61 7.50 15.38
C GLU A 134 -15.11 7.15 15.33
N GLY A 135 -14.78 6.03 14.66
CA GLY A 135 -13.40 5.56 14.51
C GLY A 135 -12.65 6.24 13.36
N THR A 136 -13.31 7.16 12.67
CA THR A 136 -12.76 7.96 11.58
C THR A 136 -12.85 9.43 11.95
N PRO A 137 -11.78 10.23 11.74
CA PRO A 137 -11.93 11.68 11.77
C PRO A 137 -13.00 12.07 10.75
N PRO A 138 -13.95 12.97 11.10
CA PRO A 138 -14.89 13.48 10.12
C PRO A 138 -14.10 14.08 8.94
N PRO A 139 -14.59 13.93 7.70
CA PRO A 139 -14.03 14.66 6.56
C PRO A 139 -13.89 16.13 6.95
N PRO A 140 -12.84 16.85 6.50
CA PRO A 140 -12.75 18.27 6.76
C PRO A 140 -14.03 18.94 6.25
N GLN A 141 -14.92 19.29 7.18
CA GLN A 141 -16.17 19.97 6.86
C GLN A 141 -15.77 21.31 6.25
N LEU A 142 -16.13 21.51 4.98
CA LEU A 142 -16.16 22.84 4.39
C LEU A 142 -16.98 23.71 5.34
N ALA A 143 -16.34 24.75 5.88
CA ALA A 143 -16.90 25.59 6.92
C ALA A 143 -18.36 26.02 6.60
N PRO A 144 -19.26 26.06 7.58
CA PRO A 144 -20.64 26.47 7.34
C PRO A 144 -20.66 27.93 6.85
N MET A 145 -21.37 28.15 5.74
CA MET A 145 -21.70 29.47 5.22
C MET A 145 -22.37 30.34 6.29
N ARG A 146 -21.92 31.60 6.29
CA ARG A 146 -22.31 32.70 7.18
C ARG A 146 -23.83 32.88 7.27
N THR A 147 -24.34 33.14 8.46
CA THR A 147 -25.60 33.87 8.66
C THR A 147 -25.29 35.28 9.15
N SER A 148 -25.53 36.28 8.29
CA SER A 148 -25.52 37.70 8.68
C SER A 148 -26.97 38.22 8.74
N PRO A 149 -27.34 39.05 9.72
CA PRO A 149 -28.69 39.60 9.82
C PRO A 149 -28.87 40.89 9.00
N THR A 150 -30.13 41.10 8.60
CA THR A 150 -30.66 42.11 7.68
C THR A 150 -30.92 43.47 8.37
N ALA A 151 -30.60 44.60 7.72
CA ALA A 151 -31.30 45.89 7.88
C ALA A 151 -31.05 46.84 6.68
N PRO A 152 -32.05 47.61 6.19
CA PRO A 152 -31.95 48.45 4.98
C PRO A 152 -32.03 49.97 5.21
N LYS A 153 -31.53 50.78 4.25
CA LYS A 153 -31.83 52.20 3.90
C LYS A 153 -30.81 52.67 2.85
N SER A 154 -30.99 53.61 1.90
CA SER A 154 -32.09 54.16 1.09
C SER A 154 -31.47 55.21 0.12
N VAL A 155 -31.77 55.14 -1.19
CA VAL A 155 -31.85 56.22 -2.24
C VAL A 155 -30.56 56.95 -2.77
N PRO A 156 -30.57 57.62 -3.98
CA PRO A 156 -29.74 57.20 -5.15
C PRO A 156 -28.99 58.36 -5.89
N THR A 157 -28.21 58.06 -6.96
CA THR A 157 -28.12 58.75 -8.30
C THR A 157 -26.81 58.43 -9.06
N PRO A 158 -26.72 58.63 -10.41
CA PRO A 158 -26.20 57.61 -11.33
C PRO A 158 -24.85 57.95 -11.99
N GLN A 159 -24.16 56.94 -12.52
CA GLN A 159 -23.32 57.13 -13.70
C GLN A 159 -23.24 55.87 -14.57
N ARG A 160 -23.42 56.13 -15.86
CA ARG A 160 -23.51 55.25 -17.02
C ARG A 160 -22.12 54.86 -17.47
N GLN A 161 -21.84 53.56 -17.69
CA GLN A 161 -20.95 53.11 -18.76
C GLN A 161 -20.96 51.57 -18.98
N ILE A 162 -21.39 51.22 -20.19
CA ILE A 162 -20.85 50.22 -21.13
C ILE A 162 -20.70 48.76 -20.63
N ALA A 163 -21.55 47.93 -21.22
CA ALA A 163 -21.50 46.48 -21.19
C ALA A 163 -20.20 45.91 -21.78
N THR A 164 -19.55 45.02 -21.04
CA THR A 164 -18.80 43.89 -21.61
C THR A 164 -19.12 42.63 -20.79
N ARG A 165 -19.81 41.68 -21.43
CA ARG A 165 -20.00 40.32 -20.92
C ARG A 165 -18.63 39.69 -20.71
N ARG A 166 -18.28 39.34 -19.47
CA ARG A 166 -17.26 38.32 -19.18
C ARG A 166 -17.97 37.14 -18.54
N ASN A 167 -17.98 36.00 -19.23
CA ASN A 167 -18.31 34.72 -18.64
C ASN A 167 -17.36 34.45 -17.46
N PRO A 168 -17.84 33.90 -16.33
CA PRO A 168 -16.95 33.35 -15.32
C PRO A 168 -16.30 32.07 -15.86
N PRO A 169 -15.01 31.82 -15.57
CA PRO A 169 -14.37 30.56 -15.93
C PRO A 169 -14.96 29.44 -15.05
N MET A 170 -15.36 28.33 -15.68
CA MET A 170 -15.65 27.08 -14.98
C MET A 170 -14.40 26.67 -14.18
N THR A 171 -14.52 26.66 -12.86
CA THR A 171 -13.55 26.02 -11.97
C THR A 171 -13.66 24.50 -12.18
N ARG A 172 -12.82 23.93 -13.06
CA ARG A 172 -12.56 22.48 -13.12
C ARG A 172 -11.71 22.08 -11.91
N ASN A 173 -12.33 22.03 -10.74
CA ASN A 173 -11.69 21.61 -9.49
C ASN A 173 -11.51 20.07 -9.37
N GLY A 174 -11.74 19.31 -10.45
CA GLY A 174 -11.66 17.84 -10.46
C GLY A 174 -10.48 17.26 -11.22
N GLY A 175 -9.82 18.03 -12.10
CA GLY A 175 -8.71 17.52 -12.92
C GLY A 175 -7.44 17.27 -12.11
N ASP A 176 -7.15 18.13 -11.13
CA ASP A 176 -5.92 18.01 -10.34
C ASP A 176 -5.90 16.76 -9.46
N ALA A 177 -7.06 16.34 -8.94
CA ALA A 177 -7.18 15.11 -8.14
C ALA A 177 -6.97 13.86 -9.00
N GLU A 178 -7.55 13.84 -10.21
CA GLU A 178 -7.40 12.75 -11.18
C GLU A 178 -5.97 12.67 -11.71
N ILE A 179 -5.31 13.81 -11.95
CA ILE A 179 -3.90 13.88 -12.35
C ILE A 179 -3.00 13.32 -11.25
N ILE A 180 -3.26 13.67 -9.98
CA ILE A 180 -2.50 13.14 -8.84
C ILE A 180 -2.68 11.62 -8.72
N GLU A 181 -3.91 11.12 -8.91
CA GLU A 181 -4.20 9.69 -8.87
C GLU A 181 -3.52 8.91 -10.01
N LEU A 182 -3.58 9.43 -11.23
CA LEU A 182 -2.87 8.87 -12.39
C LEU A 182 -1.35 8.87 -12.18
N HIS A 183 -0.79 9.95 -11.62
CA HIS A 183 0.63 10.01 -11.27
C HIS A 183 1.02 8.94 -10.24
N GLN A 184 0.16 8.69 -9.26
CA GLN A 184 0.39 7.64 -8.27
C GLN A 184 0.35 6.24 -8.91
N GLN A 185 -0.63 5.97 -9.78
CA GLN A 185 -0.70 4.69 -10.49
C GLN A 185 0.53 4.45 -11.37
N VAL A 186 1.01 5.48 -12.08
CA VAL A 186 2.25 5.38 -12.88
C VAL A 186 3.46 5.06 -12.00
N LEU A 187 3.53 5.64 -10.80
CA LEU A 187 4.63 5.37 -9.87
C LEU A 187 4.56 3.94 -9.31
N ASP A 188 3.37 3.47 -8.95
CA ASP A 188 3.15 2.10 -8.48
C ASP A 188 3.48 1.07 -9.57
N MET A 189 3.06 1.33 -10.81
CA MET A 189 3.40 0.48 -11.96
C MET A 189 4.91 0.43 -12.19
N LYS A 190 5.61 1.57 -12.11
CA LYS A 190 7.08 1.61 -12.24
C LYS A 190 7.79 0.78 -11.17
N LEU A 191 7.34 0.86 -9.92
CA LEU A 191 7.92 0.06 -8.84
C LEU A 191 7.61 -1.43 -9.00
N THR A 192 6.41 -1.77 -9.49
CA THR A 192 6.05 -3.15 -9.82
C THR A 192 6.93 -3.70 -10.93
N ILE A 193 7.17 -2.91 -11.99
CA ILE A 193 8.07 -3.27 -13.08
C ILE A 193 9.49 -3.47 -12.55
N ASP A 194 10.04 -2.56 -11.74
CA ASP A 194 11.37 -2.71 -11.15
C ASP A 194 11.49 -3.98 -10.28
N GLY A 195 10.43 -4.33 -9.54
CA GLY A 195 10.35 -5.59 -8.80
C GLY A 195 10.38 -6.81 -9.73
N LEU A 196 9.53 -6.80 -10.76
CA LEU A 196 9.45 -7.88 -11.75
C LEU A 196 10.74 -8.02 -12.57
N GLU A 197 11.43 -6.94 -12.88
CA GLU A 197 12.73 -6.94 -13.57
C GLU A 197 13.80 -7.61 -12.71
N LYS A 198 13.85 -7.30 -11.41
CA LYS A 198 14.76 -7.98 -10.48
C LYS A 198 14.46 -9.48 -10.35
N GLU A 199 13.17 -9.84 -10.33
CA GLU A 199 12.76 -11.25 -10.31
C GLU A 199 13.12 -11.96 -11.61
N ARG A 200 12.85 -11.33 -12.77
CA ARG A 200 13.26 -11.81 -14.10
C ARG A 200 14.76 -12.06 -14.13
N ASP A 201 15.56 -11.09 -13.71
CA ASP A 201 17.03 -11.19 -13.74
C ASP A 201 17.53 -12.28 -12.79
N PHE A 202 16.89 -12.44 -11.62
CA PHE A 202 17.20 -13.51 -10.68
C PHE A 202 16.93 -14.90 -11.25
N TYR A 203 15.77 -15.11 -11.89
CA TYR A 203 15.45 -16.40 -12.51
C TYR A 203 16.28 -16.65 -13.76
N PHE A 204 16.51 -15.63 -14.59
CA PHE A 204 17.39 -15.72 -15.74
C PHE A 204 18.82 -16.11 -15.35
N GLY A 205 19.39 -15.48 -14.31
CA GLY A 205 20.71 -15.83 -13.80
C GLY A 205 20.81 -17.30 -13.38
N LYS A 206 19.79 -17.83 -12.68
CA LYS A 206 19.74 -19.25 -12.32
C LYS A 206 19.69 -20.17 -13.53
N LEU A 207 18.86 -19.83 -14.52
CA LEU A 207 18.76 -20.62 -15.75
C LEU A 207 20.07 -20.58 -16.54
N ARG A 208 20.76 -19.44 -16.56
CA ARG A 208 22.08 -19.29 -17.18
C ARG A 208 23.16 -20.12 -16.47
N ASP A 209 23.16 -20.14 -15.14
CA ASP A 209 24.06 -21.00 -14.37
C ASP A 209 23.83 -22.49 -14.70
N ILE A 210 22.57 -22.92 -14.81
CA ILE A 210 22.20 -24.28 -15.19
C ILE A 210 22.66 -24.60 -16.63
N GLU A 211 22.47 -23.65 -17.55
CA GLU A 211 22.90 -23.77 -18.94
C GLU A 211 24.42 -23.96 -19.05
N LEU A 212 25.21 -23.15 -18.34
CA LEU A 212 26.66 -23.28 -18.28
C LEU A 212 27.09 -24.65 -17.77
N ILE A 213 26.47 -25.13 -16.68
CA ILE A 213 26.74 -26.48 -16.16
C ILE A 213 26.44 -27.55 -17.22
N CYS A 214 25.36 -27.42 -17.98
CA CYS A 214 25.03 -28.38 -19.03
C CYS A 214 26.06 -28.35 -20.19
N GLN A 215 26.51 -27.16 -20.59
CA GLN A 215 27.51 -26.97 -21.66
C GLN A 215 28.89 -27.51 -21.25
N GLU A 216 29.34 -27.26 -20.01
CA GLU A 216 30.62 -27.76 -19.50
C GLU A 216 30.69 -29.30 -19.47
N ASN A 217 29.53 -29.96 -19.30
CA ASN A 217 29.41 -31.41 -19.20
C ASN A 217 28.85 -32.07 -20.48
N GLU A 218 28.81 -31.35 -21.61
CA GLU A 218 28.23 -31.84 -22.87
C GLU A 218 28.96 -33.08 -23.42
N ASN A 219 30.28 -33.18 -23.16
CA ASN A 219 31.13 -34.30 -23.61
C ASN A 219 30.77 -35.65 -22.96
N ASP A 220 30.04 -35.66 -21.85
CA ASP A 220 29.68 -36.88 -21.13
C ASP A 220 28.48 -37.62 -21.76
N ASN A 221 27.91 -37.09 -22.86
CA ASN A 221 26.78 -37.67 -23.61
C ASN A 221 25.62 -38.11 -22.69
N ASN A 222 25.36 -37.33 -21.65
CA ASN A 222 24.33 -37.65 -20.69
C ASN A 222 22.95 -37.24 -21.25
N PRO A 223 22.03 -38.19 -21.52
CA PRO A 223 20.73 -37.90 -22.13
C PRO A 223 19.83 -37.04 -21.23
N VAL A 224 20.15 -36.90 -19.95
CA VAL A 224 19.45 -35.99 -19.03
C VAL A 224 19.84 -34.53 -19.31
N LEU A 225 21.11 -34.26 -19.61
CA LEU A 225 21.58 -32.89 -19.91
C LEU A 225 20.95 -32.37 -21.20
N SER A 226 20.85 -33.22 -22.25
CA SER A 226 20.17 -32.86 -23.50
C SER A 226 18.71 -32.46 -23.27
N LYS A 227 17.98 -33.19 -22.40
CA LYS A 227 16.59 -32.85 -22.06
C LYS A 227 16.47 -31.53 -21.30
N ILE A 228 17.45 -31.20 -20.45
CA ILE A 228 17.46 -29.93 -19.73
C ILE A 228 17.68 -28.78 -20.72
N ILE A 229 18.63 -28.93 -21.65
CA ILE A 229 18.89 -27.98 -22.73
C ILE A 229 17.64 -27.78 -23.61
N ASP A 230 16.95 -28.85 -24.00
CA ASP A 230 15.71 -28.75 -24.78
C ASP A 230 14.62 -27.94 -24.04
N ILE A 231 14.54 -28.05 -22.71
CA ILE A 231 13.61 -27.27 -21.89
C ILE A 231 14.03 -25.80 -21.83
N LEU A 232 15.33 -25.51 -21.71
CA LEU A 232 15.85 -24.14 -21.63
C LEU A 232 15.64 -23.35 -22.92
N TYR A 233 15.71 -24.02 -24.08
CA TYR A 233 15.49 -23.40 -25.39
C TYR A 233 14.07 -23.55 -25.93
N ALA A 234 13.15 -24.17 -25.17
CA ALA A 234 11.76 -24.27 -25.57
C ALA A 234 11.13 -22.87 -25.63
N THR A 235 10.46 -22.55 -26.74
CA THR A 235 9.74 -21.30 -26.94
C THR A 235 8.23 -21.55 -27.05
N GLU A 236 7.41 -20.70 -26.43
CA GLU A 236 5.96 -20.65 -26.70
C GLU A 236 5.68 -19.74 -27.91
N GLU A 237 4.62 -20.02 -28.68
CA GLU A 237 4.19 -19.19 -29.82
C GLU A 237 4.00 -17.73 -29.39
N GLY A 238 4.92 -16.85 -29.83
CA GLY A 238 4.90 -15.41 -29.51
C GLY A 238 6.02 -14.94 -28.58
N PHE A 239 6.81 -15.85 -28.01
CA PHE A 239 8.02 -15.55 -27.23
C PHE A 239 9.25 -16.04 -27.99
N ALA A 240 9.56 -15.38 -29.10
CA ALA A 240 10.85 -15.57 -29.77
C ALA A 240 11.95 -14.88 -28.94
N PRO A 241 13.14 -15.49 -28.78
CA PRO A 241 14.30 -14.78 -28.27
C PRO A 241 14.52 -13.51 -29.09
N PRO A 242 14.91 -12.38 -28.46
CA PRO A 242 15.47 -11.26 -29.21
C PRO A 242 16.59 -11.80 -30.09
N GLU A 243 16.60 -11.46 -31.38
CA GLU A 243 17.72 -11.79 -32.26
C GLU A 243 18.99 -11.24 -31.60
N ASP A 244 20.02 -12.08 -31.48
CA ASP A 244 21.31 -11.69 -30.91
C ASP A 244 21.85 -10.48 -31.68
N ASP A 245 21.69 -9.27 -31.13
CA ASP A 245 22.54 -8.15 -31.50
C ASP A 245 23.92 -8.49 -30.95
N ASP A 246 24.77 -9.04 -31.83
CA ASP A 246 26.19 -9.26 -31.62
C ASP A 246 26.80 -8.09 -30.84
N ILE A 247 27.08 -8.33 -29.55
CA ILE A 247 27.92 -7.45 -28.74
C ILE A 247 29.34 -7.61 -29.30
N ASP A 248 29.69 -6.75 -30.26
CA ASP A 248 31.06 -6.57 -30.73
C ASP A 248 31.90 -5.91 -29.62
N GLU A 249 32.35 -6.72 -28.65
CA GLU A 249 33.55 -6.42 -27.86
C GLU A 249 34.78 -6.58 -28.77
N GLY A 250 35.09 -5.53 -29.54
CA GLY A 250 36.01 -5.68 -30.67
C GLY A 250 36.95 -4.54 -31.04
N ALA A 251 37.14 -3.47 -30.27
CA ALA A 251 38.31 -2.57 -30.50
C ALA A 251 38.59 -1.60 -29.34
N ARG A 252 39.37 -2.04 -28.35
CA ARG A 252 40.36 -1.15 -27.70
C ARG A 252 41.65 -1.24 -28.50
N GLY A 253 41.98 -0.16 -29.21
CA GLY A 253 43.26 0.04 -29.85
C GLY A 253 43.47 1.53 -30.10
N ASP A 254 44.54 2.06 -29.49
CA ASP A 254 45.12 3.40 -29.58
C ASP A 254 44.76 4.25 -30.81
N SER A 255 44.55 5.55 -30.58
CA SER A 255 45.56 6.55 -30.94
C SER A 255 45.15 7.94 -30.44
N GLU A 256 45.96 8.44 -29.50
CA GLU A 256 46.29 9.87 -29.42
C GLU A 256 46.71 10.38 -30.79
N GLU A 257 46.21 11.53 -31.25
CA GLU A 257 47.01 12.68 -31.70
C GLU A 257 46.18 13.74 -32.46
N PHE A 258 46.47 15.00 -32.08
CA PHE A 258 46.14 16.31 -32.69
C PHE A 258 44.72 16.87 -32.63
#